data_AF-A0A2G2ZNN6-F1
#
_entry.id   AF-A0A2G2ZNN6-F1
#
_cell.length_a   1.000
_cell.length_b   1.000
_cell.length_c   1.000
_cell.angle_alpha   90.00
_cell.angle_beta   90.00
_cell.angle_gamma   90.00
#
_symmetry.space_group_name_H-M   'P 1'
#
loop_
_entity.id
_entity.type
_entity.pdbx_description
1 polymer ?
#
loop_
_entity_poly.entity_id
_entity_poly.type
_entity_poly.pdbx_seq_one_letter_code
_entity_poly.pdbx_strand_id
1 'polypeptide(L)' 'MLPNCGKCGKNCRYSEMCCEGWCVNTYFNQRHCGKCNNSCKKGSSCSYGMCNYA' A
#
# COMPACT_ATOMS: atom_id res chain seq x y z
N MET A 1 -9.23 -19.12 -5.16
CA MET A 1 -9.96 -17.84 -5.20
C MET A 1 -8.93 -16.74 -5.05
N LEU A 2 -8.61 -16.01 -6.12
CA LEU A 2 -7.70 -14.87 -6.01
C LEU A 2 -8.42 -13.72 -5.29
N PRO A 3 -7.79 -13.05 -4.32
CA PRO A 3 -8.40 -11.93 -3.62
C PRO A 3 -8.63 -10.79 -4.62
N ASN A 4 -9.89 -10.58 -4.99
CA ASN A 4 -10.29 -9.56 -5.93
C ASN A 4 -10.15 -8.19 -5.28
N CYS A 5 -9.39 -7.29 -5.90
CA CYS A 5 -9.33 -5.92 -5.45
C CYS A 5 -10.35 -5.02 -6.15
N GLY A 6 -11.49 -4.81 -5.50
CA GLY A 6 -12.54 -3.88 -5.92
C GLY A 6 -13.44 -4.37 -7.05
N LYS A 7 -12.85 -4.96 -8.09
CA LYS A 7 -13.57 -5.67 -9.15
C LYS A 7 -13.03 -7.08 -9.31
N CYS A 8 -13.93 -8.00 -9.68
CA CYS A 8 -13.58 -9.38 -9.99
C CYS A 8 -12.50 -9.40 -11.10
N GLY A 9 -11.39 -10.10 -10.87
CA GLY A 9 -10.26 -10.19 -11.81
C GLY A 9 -9.18 -9.10 -11.69
N LYS A 10 -9.32 -8.13 -10.77
CA LYS A 10 -8.23 -7.19 -10.47
C LYS A 10 -7.33 -7.76 -9.38
N ASN A 11 -6.15 -8.21 -9.79
CA ASN A 11 -5.03 -8.44 -8.88
C ASN A 11 -4.13 -7.20 -8.85
N CYS A 12 -3.74 -6.78 -7.66
CA CYS A 12 -2.73 -5.73 -7.50
C CYS A 12 -1.35 -6.32 -7.77
N ARG A 13 -0.38 -5.50 -8.24
CA ARG A 13 1.00 -5.99 -8.39
C ARG A 13 1.54 -6.42 -7.04
N TYR A 14 2.61 -7.22 -7.05
CA TYR A 14 3.24 -7.71 -5.82
C TYR A 14 3.65 -6.59 -4.83
N SER A 15 3.94 -5.39 -5.37
CA SER A 15 4.29 -4.19 -4.60
C SER A 15 3.08 -3.29 -4.25
N GLU A 16 1.87 -3.73 -4.57
CA GLU A 16 0.63 -3.00 -4.36
C GLU A 16 -0.33 -3.83 -3.49
N MET A 17 -0.97 -3.17 -2.54
CA MET A 17 -1.98 -3.78 -1.69
C MET A 17 -3.36 -3.35 -2.16
N CYS A 18 -4.33 -4.25 -1.99
CA CYS A 18 -5.71 -3.87 -2.19
C CYS A 18 -6.24 -3.02 -1.04
N CYS A 19 -6.60 -1.77 -1.33
CA CYS A 19 -7.20 -0.84 -0.39
C CYS A 19 -8.51 -0.32 -0.96
N GLU A 20 -9.64 -0.62 -0.29
CA GLU A 20 -10.96 -0.05 -0.65
C GLU A 20 -11.35 -0.32 -2.13
N GLY A 21 -10.84 -1.40 -2.70
CA GLY A 21 -11.05 -1.75 -4.10
C GLY A 21 -10.12 -1.09 -5.12
N TRP A 22 -9.06 -0.43 -4.65
CA TRP A 22 -8.01 0.17 -5.46
C TRP A 22 -6.67 -0.45 -5.12
N CYS A 23 -5.82 -0.63 -6.12
CA CYS A 23 -4.44 -1.05 -5.91
C CYS A 23 -3.62 0.16 -5.48
N VAL A 24 -3.11 0.12 -4.27
CA VAL A 24 -2.30 1.19 -3.71
C VAL A 24 -0.91 0.65 -3.41
N ASN A 25 0.11 1.33 -3.93
CA ASN A 25 1.49 0.95 -3.70
C ASN A 25 1.88 1.25 -2.25
N THR A 26 1.83 0.26 -1.36
CA THR A 26 2.17 0.46 0.05
C THR A 26 3.68 0.51 0.28
N TYR A 27 4.50 0.28 -0.75
CA TYR A 27 5.96 0.22 -0.66
C TYR A 27 6.63 1.59 -0.60
N PHE A 28 6.12 2.54 -1.38
CA PHE A 28 6.69 3.89 -1.52
C PHE A 28 5.69 4.99 -1.16
N ASN A 29 4.40 4.66 -0.99
CA ASN A 29 3.40 5.68 -0.74
C ASN A 29 3.38 6.06 0.74
N GLN A 30 3.84 7.27 1.04
CA GLN A 30 3.92 7.81 2.40
C GLN A 30 2.58 7.86 3.13
N ARG A 31 1.45 7.88 2.41
CA ARG A 31 0.08 7.85 2.98
C ARG A 31 -0.49 6.45 3.18
N HIS A 32 0.13 5.42 2.61
CA HIS A 32 -0.34 4.03 2.64
C HIS A 32 0.81 3.07 2.93
N CYS A 33 1.77 3.45 3.76
CA CYS A 33 2.99 2.69 3.95
C CYS A 33 2.75 1.39 4.73
N GLY A 34 3.08 0.24 4.13
CA GLY A 34 2.92 -1.09 4.72
C GLY A 34 1.48 -1.61 4.83
N LYS A 35 0.48 -0.71 4.90
CA LYS A 35 -0.95 -1.08 4.89
C LYS A 35 -1.80 0.08 4.38
N CYS A 36 -3.04 -0.23 4.02
CA CYS A 36 -4.04 0.75 3.61
C CYS A 36 -4.26 1.83 4.68
N ASN A 37 -4.33 3.10 4.26
CA ASN A 37 -4.55 4.26 5.12
C ASN A 37 -3.52 4.42 6.25
N ASN A 38 -2.29 3.94 6.05
CA ASN A 38 -1.21 4.09 7.02
C ASN A 38 -0.22 5.16 6.58
N SER A 39 -0.46 6.37 7.02
CA SER A 39 0.49 7.46 6.80
C SER A 39 1.66 7.37 7.76
N CYS A 40 2.89 7.44 7.25
CA CYS A 40 4.06 7.61 8.10
C CYS A 40 4.03 8.96 8.81
N LYS A 41 4.65 9.06 10.00
CA LYS A 41 4.78 10.33 10.74
C LYS A 41 5.50 11.38 9.88
N LYS A 42 5.20 12.66 10.14
CA LYS A 42 5.93 13.80 9.53
C LYS A 42 7.43 13.63 9.78
N GLY A 43 8.21 13.55 8.71
CA GLY A 43 9.66 13.30 8.75
C GLY A 43 10.07 11.87 8.38
N SER A 44 9.15 10.91 8.38
CA SER A 44 9.46 9.52 8.03
C SER A 44 9.19 9.25 6.55
N SER A 45 10.09 8.53 5.89
CA SER A 45 9.93 8.13 4.48
C SER A 45 9.37 6.72 4.40
N CYS A 46 8.46 6.47 3.45
CA CYS A 46 8.00 5.11 3.20
C CYS A 46 8.96 4.40 2.25
N SER A 47 9.62 3.35 2.73
CA SER A 47 10.56 2.55 1.96
C SER A 47 10.27 1.08 2.17
N TYR A 48 10.06 0.34 1.09
CA TYR A 48 9.79 -1.10 1.12
C TYR A 48 8.61 -1.51 2.03
N GLY A 49 7.61 -0.64 2.18
CA GLY A 49 6.45 -0.93 3.05
C GLY A 49 6.72 -0.69 4.53
N MET A 50 7.83 -0.06 4.85
CA MET A 50 8.22 0.31 6.20
C MET A 50 8.41 1.82 6.27
N CYS A 51 7.86 2.45 7.31
CA CYS A 51 8.17 3.84 7.61
C CYS A 51 9.60 3.89 8.15
N ASN A 52 10.53 4.30 7.30
CA ASN A 52 11.90 4.57 7.69
C ASN A 52 11.95 5.94 8.38
N TYR A 53 12.44 5.96 9.61
CA TYR A 53 12.66 7.19 10.36
C TYR A 53 14.10 7.63 10.03
N ALA A 54 14.24 8.56 9.10
CA ALA A 54 15.50 9.24 8.84
C ALA A 54 15.62 10.47 9.75
#